data_AF-A0A7G8P9E5-F1
#
_entry.id   AF-A0A7G8P9E5-F1
#
_cell.length_a   1.000
_cell.length_b   1.000
_cell.length_c   1.000
_cell.angle_alpha   90.00
_cell.angle_beta   90.00
_cell.angle_gamma   90.00
#
_symmetry.space_group_name_H-M   'P 1'
#
loop_
_entity.id
_entity.type
_entity.pdbx_description
1 polymer ?
#
loop_
_entity_poly.entity_id
_entity_poly.type
_entity_poly.pdbx_seq_one_letter_code
_entity_poly.pdbx_strand_id
1 'polypeptide(L)'
;MGLARGILAAAFAVIAVPAILLSGCSNAVPGTPVAEPRPAVPTTEEVASQIKTSMQDKFSNDPDLKPFKLIVTHVTAINSTGNEYKGIATVLTHAGAKHDVLLRITADHDNFMWETDPGAFNFAVDEGPAPGKADDPTYLKAVDGWTYVVTKSGKTRCQLTEDFVECEIQFSPVKYIDGQRVSGIRFVPSGSYKWEGGTLEGASFTKLDYGTYRTMSWTINATIDGTEFVHTNGNGIFVNTDGVHTS
;
A
#
# COMPACT_ATOMS: atom_id res chain seq x y z
N MET A 1 72.04 22.50 -63.99
CA MET A 1 71.07 23.55 -64.38
C MET A 1 70.25 23.90 -63.14
N GLY A 2 70.22 25.18 -62.74
CA GLY A 2 69.44 25.74 -61.61
C GLY A 2 70.15 25.66 -60.25
N LEU A 3 70.75 26.70 -59.64
CA LEU A 3 70.18 27.92 -58.99
C LEU A 3 69.02 27.56 -58.03
N ALA A 4 68.92 27.97 -56.76
CA ALA A 4 69.61 29.00 -55.97
C ALA A 4 69.25 28.91 -54.47
N ARG A 5 70.13 29.47 -53.62
CA ARG A 5 69.89 30.36 -52.44
C ARG A 5 69.05 29.92 -51.20
N GLY A 6 69.70 30.12 -50.04
CA GLY A 6 69.12 30.66 -48.79
C GLY A 6 68.86 29.61 -47.71
N ILE A 7 69.03 29.81 -46.39
CA ILE A 7 69.29 30.95 -45.50
C ILE A 7 69.93 30.40 -44.18
N LEU A 8 70.69 31.26 -43.50
CA LEU A 8 71.19 31.30 -42.11
C LEU A 8 70.72 30.22 -41.10
N ALA A 9 71.65 29.58 -40.36
CA ALA A 9 72.13 29.92 -39.00
C ALA A 9 71.11 29.55 -37.88
N ALA A 10 71.45 29.11 -36.67
CA ALA A 10 72.67 29.21 -35.89
C ALA A 10 72.72 28.09 -34.83
N ALA A 11 73.91 27.83 -34.31
CA ALA A 11 74.21 26.85 -33.29
C ALA A 11 73.53 27.17 -31.94
N PHE A 12 72.93 26.15 -31.32
CA PHE A 12 72.54 26.18 -29.91
C PHE A 12 73.61 25.44 -29.09
N ALA A 13 74.41 26.21 -28.35
CA ALA A 13 75.25 25.72 -27.27
C ALA A 13 74.51 25.89 -25.95
N VAL A 14 74.44 24.80 -25.19
CA VAL A 14 73.80 24.66 -23.88
C VAL A 14 74.57 25.48 -22.84
N ILE A 15 73.85 26.35 -22.11
CA ILE A 15 74.34 26.93 -20.86
C ILE A 15 73.28 26.66 -19.78
N ALA A 16 73.66 25.84 -18.81
CA ALA A 16 72.90 25.61 -17.58
C ALA A 16 72.96 26.86 -16.69
N VAL A 17 71.81 27.33 -16.21
CA VAL A 17 71.71 28.38 -15.19
C VAL A 17 71.08 27.76 -13.94
N PRO A 18 71.59 28.03 -12.73
CA PRO A 18 71.06 27.44 -11.51
C PRO A 18 69.68 28.02 -11.19
N ALA A 19 68.73 27.14 -10.86
CA ALA A 19 67.41 27.53 -10.38
C ALA A 19 67.53 28.20 -9.00
N ILE A 20 67.32 29.52 -8.97
CA ILE A 20 67.14 30.28 -7.74
C ILE A 20 65.71 30.00 -7.26
N LEU A 21 65.57 29.23 -6.18
CA LEU A 21 64.29 29.02 -5.49
C LEU A 21 63.88 30.33 -4.80
N LEU A 22 63.05 31.11 -5.46
CA LEU A 22 62.28 32.17 -4.82
C LEU A 22 61.26 31.50 -3.89
N SER A 23 61.56 31.48 -2.59
CA SER A 23 60.59 31.19 -1.54
C SER A 23 59.57 32.33 -1.51
N GLY A 24 58.58 32.26 -2.40
CA GLY A 24 57.39 33.08 -2.33
C GLY A 24 56.60 32.68 -1.09
N CYS A 25 56.43 33.60 -0.14
CA CYS A 25 55.47 33.46 0.93
C CYS A 25 54.07 33.38 0.30
N SER A 26 53.53 32.16 0.20
CA SER A 26 52.10 31.97 -0.11
C SER A 26 51.28 32.60 1.02
N ASN A 27 50.60 33.71 0.74
CA ASN A 27 49.53 34.26 1.58
C ASN A 27 48.22 33.47 1.38
N ALA A 28 48.32 32.14 1.27
CA ALA A 28 47.14 31.27 1.20
C ALA A 28 46.67 31.04 2.63
N VAL A 29 45.79 31.91 3.11
CA VAL A 29 45.00 31.65 4.31
C VAL A 29 44.01 30.53 3.95
N PRO A 30 44.03 29.35 4.60
CA PRO A 30 43.04 28.32 4.38
C PRO A 30 41.69 28.83 4.89
N GLY A 31 40.87 29.35 3.99
CA GLY A 31 39.45 29.59 4.26
C GLY A 31 38.68 28.35 3.85
N THR A 32 38.05 27.66 4.80
CA THR A 32 36.94 26.77 4.48
C THR A 32 35.84 27.61 3.82
N PRO A 33 35.31 27.23 2.64
CA PRO A 33 34.15 27.91 2.08
C PRO A 33 33.04 27.85 3.13
N VAL A 34 32.57 29.03 3.56
CA VAL A 34 31.37 29.13 4.38
C VAL A 34 30.24 28.53 3.55
N ALA A 35 29.56 27.53 4.11
CA ALA A 35 28.42 26.89 3.45
C ALA A 35 27.45 27.97 2.93
N GLU A 36 27.00 27.83 1.69
CA GLU A 36 26.00 28.72 1.11
C GLU A 36 24.81 28.87 2.07
N PRO A 37 24.23 30.09 2.21
CA PRO A 37 23.06 30.27 3.05
C PRO A 37 21.96 29.31 2.61
N ARG A 38 21.47 28.49 3.55
CA ARG A 38 20.34 27.60 3.30
C ARG A 38 19.18 28.42 2.71
N PRO A 39 18.56 28.00 1.60
CA PRO A 39 17.44 28.71 1.00
C PRO A 39 16.35 29.03 2.02
N ALA A 40 15.76 30.21 1.94
CA ALA A 40 14.74 30.67 2.91
C ALA A 40 13.39 29.93 2.80
N VAL A 41 13.22 29.05 1.81
CA VAL A 41 12.01 28.27 1.54
C VAL A 41 12.45 26.87 1.13
N PRO A 42 11.85 25.78 1.67
CA PRO A 42 12.22 24.42 1.28
C PRO A 42 11.95 24.16 -0.20
N THR A 43 12.74 23.30 -0.82
CA THR A 43 12.52 22.91 -2.23
C THR A 43 11.29 22.02 -2.37
N THR A 44 10.69 21.99 -3.57
CA THR A 44 9.54 21.11 -3.87
C THR A 44 9.85 19.64 -3.63
N GLU A 45 11.07 19.21 -3.90
CA GLU A 45 11.57 17.87 -3.69
C GLU A 45 11.68 17.53 -2.19
N GLU A 46 12.22 18.45 -1.37
CA GLU A 46 12.27 18.30 0.08
C GLU A 46 10.86 18.21 0.68
N VAL A 47 9.97 19.11 0.26
CA VAL A 47 8.56 19.10 0.69
C VAL A 47 7.91 17.76 0.31
N ALA A 48 8.01 17.33 -0.94
CA ALA A 48 7.43 16.07 -1.39
C ALA A 48 7.95 14.86 -0.60
N SER A 49 9.26 14.81 -0.31
CA SER A 49 9.88 13.73 0.46
C SER A 49 9.38 13.70 1.91
N GLN A 50 9.28 14.86 2.57
CA GLN A 50 8.80 14.95 3.94
C GLN A 50 7.31 14.61 4.05
N ILE A 51 6.48 15.13 3.14
CA ILE A 51 5.05 14.81 3.10
C ILE A 51 4.82 13.32 2.84
N LYS A 52 5.55 12.71 1.90
CA LYS A 52 5.48 11.25 1.67
C LYS A 52 5.73 10.46 2.95
N THR A 53 6.76 10.85 3.70
CA THR A 53 7.16 10.17 4.94
C THR A 53 6.10 10.36 6.04
N SER A 54 5.66 11.61 6.27
CA SER A 54 4.62 11.94 7.25
C SER A 54 3.29 11.24 6.94
N MET A 55 2.88 11.24 5.68
CA MET A 55 1.63 10.61 5.23
C MET A 55 1.70 9.07 5.36
N GLN A 56 2.84 8.46 5.01
CA GLN A 56 3.03 7.03 5.22
C GLN A 56 3.03 6.66 6.71
N ASP A 57 3.65 7.48 7.57
CA ASP A 57 3.64 7.28 9.01
C ASP A 57 2.21 7.30 9.56
N LYS A 58 1.43 8.31 9.16
CA LYS A 58 0.01 8.41 9.49
C LYS A 58 -0.76 7.17 9.05
N PHE A 59 -0.60 6.71 7.81
CA PHE A 59 -1.27 5.51 7.32
C PHE A 59 -0.85 4.23 8.04
N SER A 60 0.37 4.18 8.58
CA SER A 60 0.91 2.98 9.21
C SER A 60 0.57 2.89 10.71
N ASN A 61 0.42 4.04 11.37
CA ASN A 61 0.31 4.14 12.81
C ASN A 61 -1.07 4.57 13.31
N ASP A 62 -1.86 5.24 12.48
CA ASP A 62 -3.21 5.66 12.87
C ASP A 62 -4.14 4.43 12.97
N PRO A 63 -4.83 4.21 14.11
CA PRO A 63 -5.71 3.06 14.30
C PRO A 63 -6.83 2.96 13.25
N ASP A 64 -7.29 4.08 12.71
CA ASP A 64 -8.37 4.12 11.74
C ASP A 64 -7.87 3.85 10.32
N LEU A 65 -6.59 4.13 10.02
CA LEU A 65 -6.03 4.01 8.67
C LEU A 65 -5.15 2.77 8.48
N LYS A 66 -4.48 2.31 9.53
CA LYS A 66 -3.61 1.13 9.54
C LYS A 66 -4.27 -0.13 8.96
N PRO A 67 -5.56 -0.42 9.21
CA PRO A 67 -6.21 -1.60 8.64
C PRO A 67 -6.24 -1.60 7.11
N PHE A 68 -6.25 -0.44 6.46
CA PHE A 68 -6.31 -0.31 5.01
C PHE A 68 -4.97 -0.55 4.31
N LYS A 69 -3.85 -0.57 5.05
CA LYS A 69 -2.48 -0.79 4.55
C LYS A 69 -2.15 0.07 3.32
N LEU A 70 -2.53 1.34 3.37
CA LEU A 70 -2.28 2.30 2.29
C LEU A 70 -0.77 2.58 2.16
N ILE A 71 -0.28 2.61 0.93
CA ILE A 71 1.12 2.88 0.62
C ILE A 71 1.22 4.16 -0.20
N VAL A 72 1.93 5.16 0.30
CA VAL A 72 2.24 6.37 -0.46
C VAL A 72 3.40 6.07 -1.41
N THR A 73 3.11 5.93 -2.70
CA THR A 73 4.12 5.56 -3.69
C THR A 73 4.89 6.78 -4.20
N HIS A 74 4.18 7.88 -4.44
CA HIS A 74 4.74 9.11 -4.97
C HIS A 74 4.02 10.33 -4.38
N VAL A 75 4.76 11.43 -4.24
CA VAL A 75 4.21 12.75 -3.93
C VAL A 75 4.85 13.75 -4.87
N THR A 76 4.03 14.58 -5.51
CA THR A 76 4.49 15.74 -6.27
C THR A 76 4.04 16.99 -5.52
N ALA A 77 4.94 17.95 -5.32
CA ALA A 77 4.64 19.24 -4.75
C ALA A 77 4.97 20.36 -5.75
N ILE A 78 4.16 21.39 -5.77
CA ILE A 78 4.34 22.58 -6.59
C ILE A 78 4.22 23.78 -5.65
N ASN A 79 5.23 24.66 -5.65
CA ASN A 79 5.18 25.90 -4.89
C ASN A 79 4.09 26.80 -5.48
N SER A 80 3.10 27.16 -4.66
CA SER A 80 2.03 28.07 -5.07
C SER A 80 2.47 29.50 -4.80
N THR A 81 2.77 29.80 -3.53
CA THR A 81 3.20 31.11 -3.06
C THR A 81 3.86 31.00 -1.69
N GLY A 82 5.06 31.57 -1.53
CA GLY A 82 5.73 31.60 -0.22
C GLY A 82 5.96 30.20 0.36
N ASN A 83 5.39 29.94 1.53
CA ASN A 83 5.44 28.67 2.25
C ASN A 83 4.26 27.72 1.90
N GLU A 84 3.41 28.09 0.94
CA GLU A 84 2.27 27.27 0.51
C GLU A 84 2.57 26.47 -0.76
N TYR A 85 2.20 25.20 -0.72
CA TYR A 85 2.36 24.25 -1.81
C TYR A 85 1.05 23.53 -2.09
N LYS A 86 0.86 23.16 -3.35
CA LYS A 86 -0.17 22.21 -3.76
C LYS A 86 0.51 20.92 -4.15
N GLY A 87 -0.12 19.79 -3.85
CA GLY A 87 0.45 18.51 -4.20
C GLY A 87 -0.57 17.46 -4.59
N ILE A 88 -0.04 16.38 -5.15
CA ILE A 88 -0.77 15.15 -5.40
C ILE A 88 0.04 14.02 -4.76
N ALA A 89 -0.60 13.20 -3.94
CA ALA A 89 -0.06 11.94 -3.45
C ALA A 89 -0.70 10.78 -4.20
N THR A 90 0.11 9.91 -4.79
CA THR A 90 -0.36 8.65 -5.36
C THR A 90 -0.33 7.57 -4.29
N VAL A 91 -1.53 7.15 -3.85
CA VAL A 91 -1.76 6.15 -2.82
C VAL A 91 -2.10 4.81 -3.48
N LEU A 92 -1.34 3.77 -3.14
CA LEU A 92 -1.60 2.40 -3.54
C LEU A 92 -2.38 1.69 -2.42
N THR A 93 -3.49 1.07 -2.76
CA THR A 93 -4.29 0.27 -1.83
C THR A 93 -3.80 -1.17 -1.77
N HIS A 94 -4.28 -1.92 -0.80
CA HIS A 94 -3.99 -3.34 -0.67
C HIS A 94 -4.51 -4.17 -1.85
N ALA A 95 -5.55 -3.70 -2.54
CA ALA A 95 -6.08 -4.30 -3.77
C ALA A 95 -5.19 -4.01 -5.00
N GLY A 96 -4.14 -3.21 -4.84
CA GLY A 96 -3.24 -2.81 -5.92
C GLY A 96 -3.73 -1.64 -6.76
N ALA A 97 -4.87 -1.02 -6.39
CA ALA A 97 -5.38 0.16 -7.05
C ALA A 97 -4.56 1.41 -6.66
N LYS A 98 -4.33 2.30 -7.62
CA LYS A 98 -3.65 3.57 -7.40
C LYS A 98 -4.68 4.70 -7.45
N HIS A 99 -4.65 5.56 -6.45
CA HIS A 99 -5.53 6.71 -6.33
C HIS A 99 -4.72 7.97 -6.08
N ASP A 100 -5.08 9.06 -6.76
CA ASP A 100 -4.44 10.35 -6.59
C ASP A 100 -5.23 11.21 -5.60
N VAL A 101 -4.53 11.69 -4.57
CA VAL A 101 -5.09 12.47 -3.48
C VAL A 101 -4.53 13.89 -3.54
N LEU A 102 -5.42 14.87 -3.66
CA LEU A 102 -5.05 16.29 -3.65
C LEU A 102 -4.62 16.72 -2.24
N LEU A 103 -3.52 17.46 -2.18
CA LEU A 103 -2.92 17.95 -0.95
C LEU A 103 -2.84 19.47 -0.95
N ARG A 104 -3.23 20.08 0.18
CA ARG A 104 -2.85 21.43 0.58
C ARG A 104 -1.71 21.32 1.57
N ILE A 105 -0.57 21.94 1.27
CA ILE A 105 0.66 21.77 2.04
C ILE A 105 1.16 23.14 2.48
N THR A 106 1.54 23.26 3.75
CA THR A 106 2.24 24.43 4.30
C THR A 106 3.56 23.94 4.86
N ALA A 107 4.66 24.52 4.39
CA ALA A 107 6.00 24.08 4.78
C ALA A 107 6.93 25.28 5.04
N ASP A 108 7.52 25.31 6.23
CA ASP A 108 8.64 26.18 6.56
C ASP A 108 9.94 25.35 6.70
N HIS A 109 10.98 25.89 7.33
CA HIS A 109 12.26 25.17 7.49
C HIS A 109 12.20 23.96 8.41
N ASP A 110 11.27 23.96 9.37
CA ASP A 110 11.23 23.04 10.51
C ASP A 110 9.91 22.25 10.56
N ASN A 111 8.82 22.82 10.03
CA ASN A 111 7.47 22.29 10.11
C ASN A 111 6.88 22.05 8.73
N PHE A 112 6.23 20.89 8.60
CA PHE A 112 5.52 20.49 7.40
C PHE A 112 4.13 20.05 7.81
N MET A 113 3.11 20.67 7.24
CA MET A 113 1.71 20.31 7.45
C MET A 113 1.08 20.01 6.10
N TRP A 114 0.25 18.98 6.06
CA TRP A 114 -0.55 18.65 4.89
C TRP A 114 -1.98 18.36 5.31
N GLU A 115 -2.89 18.75 4.44
CA GLU A 115 -4.31 18.51 4.57
C GLU A 115 -4.85 18.00 3.24
N THR A 116 -5.95 17.27 3.30
CA THR A 116 -6.72 16.87 2.14
C THR A 116 -8.19 17.20 2.37
N ASP A 117 -8.99 17.15 1.32
CA ASP A 117 -10.42 17.40 1.43
C ASP A 117 -11.11 16.25 2.22
N PRO A 118 -12.16 16.55 2.98
CA PRO A 118 -12.97 15.51 3.61
C PRO A 118 -13.44 14.47 2.58
N GLY A 119 -13.25 13.20 2.89
CA GLY A 119 -13.61 12.10 2.00
C GLY A 119 -12.59 11.76 0.92
N ALA A 120 -11.41 12.41 0.90
CA ALA A 120 -10.36 12.09 -0.05
C ALA A 120 -9.85 10.64 0.03
N PHE A 121 -10.14 9.91 1.12
CA PHE A 121 -9.81 8.50 1.31
C PHE A 121 -11.02 7.56 1.26
N ASN A 122 -12.18 8.00 0.80
CA ASN A 122 -13.37 7.15 0.73
C ASN A 122 -13.14 5.90 -0.13
N PHE A 123 -12.25 5.96 -1.13
CA PHE A 123 -11.85 4.80 -1.91
C PHE A 123 -11.34 3.64 -1.03
N ALA A 124 -10.64 3.94 0.07
CA ALA A 124 -10.15 2.91 0.99
C ALA A 124 -11.30 2.29 1.79
N VAL A 125 -12.30 3.09 2.16
CA VAL A 125 -13.50 2.63 2.87
C VAL A 125 -14.36 1.74 1.97
N ASP A 126 -14.51 2.13 0.71
CA ASP A 126 -15.27 1.38 -0.30
C ASP A 126 -14.59 0.04 -0.62
N GLU A 127 -13.25 0.01 -0.73
CA GLU A 127 -12.47 -1.23 -0.90
C GLU A 127 -12.38 -2.07 0.40
N GLY A 128 -12.63 -1.45 1.55
CA GLY A 128 -12.55 -2.07 2.85
C GLY A 128 -11.11 -2.27 3.37
N PRO A 129 -10.96 -2.70 4.64
CA PRO A 129 -9.65 -2.97 5.22
C PRO A 129 -8.91 -4.04 4.41
N ALA A 130 -7.59 -3.93 4.36
CA ALA A 130 -6.78 -4.96 3.75
C ALA A 130 -7.08 -6.30 4.43
N PRO A 131 -7.27 -7.39 3.65
CA PRO A 131 -7.28 -8.74 4.20
C PRO A 131 -6.06 -8.85 5.12
N GLY A 132 -6.29 -9.40 6.31
CA GLY A 132 -5.24 -9.56 7.30
C GLY A 132 -4.01 -10.16 6.63
N LYS A 133 -2.84 -9.55 6.86
CA LYS A 133 -1.62 -10.34 6.71
C LYS A 133 -1.74 -11.37 7.83
N ALA A 134 -1.45 -12.64 7.55
CA ALA A 134 -1.72 -13.78 8.42
C ALA A 134 -0.94 -13.79 9.76
N ASP A 135 -0.78 -12.64 10.43
CA ASP A 135 0.17 -12.47 11.52
C ASP A 135 -0.45 -12.58 12.93
N ASP A 136 -1.78 -12.65 13.06
CA ASP A 136 -2.43 -13.47 14.11
C ASP A 136 -3.92 -13.59 13.77
N PRO A 137 -4.38 -14.67 13.12
CA PRO A 137 -5.80 -14.83 12.85
C PRO A 137 -6.56 -14.95 14.17
N THR A 138 -7.70 -14.28 14.28
CA THR A 138 -8.58 -14.50 15.43
C THR A 138 -9.07 -15.94 15.39
N TYR A 139 -8.67 -16.75 16.38
CA TYR A 139 -9.12 -18.13 16.50
C TYR A 139 -10.55 -18.17 17.04
N LEU A 140 -11.48 -18.59 16.20
CA LEU A 140 -12.86 -18.83 16.60
C LEU A 140 -12.94 -20.17 17.33
N LYS A 141 -13.63 -20.17 18.46
CA LYS A 141 -13.83 -21.38 19.25
C LYS A 141 -14.88 -22.27 18.59
N ALA A 142 -14.49 -23.47 18.22
CA ALA A 142 -15.44 -24.53 17.87
C ALA A 142 -16.13 -25.06 19.14
N VAL A 143 -17.44 -25.31 19.06
CA VAL A 143 -18.24 -25.95 20.10
C VAL A 143 -18.77 -27.25 19.52
N ASP A 144 -18.40 -28.38 20.13
CA ASP A 144 -18.77 -29.73 19.69
C ASP A 144 -18.47 -30.02 18.21
N GLY A 145 -17.36 -29.49 17.69
CA GLY A 145 -16.94 -29.67 16.29
C GLY A 145 -17.57 -28.68 15.30
N TRP A 146 -18.35 -27.71 15.79
CA TRP A 146 -19.04 -26.73 14.96
C TRP A 146 -18.54 -25.31 15.24
N THR A 147 -18.46 -24.51 14.19
CA THR A 147 -18.29 -23.05 14.30
C THR A 147 -19.39 -22.35 13.51
N TYR A 148 -20.07 -21.40 14.13
CA TYR A 148 -21.15 -20.64 13.50
C TYR A 148 -20.74 -19.17 13.38
N VAL A 149 -20.74 -18.65 12.16
CA VAL A 149 -20.35 -17.26 11.87
C VAL A 149 -21.41 -16.52 11.08
N VAL A 150 -21.56 -15.24 11.36
CA VAL A 150 -22.39 -14.34 10.56
C VAL A 150 -21.54 -13.16 10.11
N THR A 151 -21.64 -12.82 8.83
CA THR A 151 -20.99 -11.65 8.25
C THR A 151 -21.38 -10.36 8.97
N LYS A 152 -20.52 -9.35 8.91
CA LYS A 152 -20.77 -8.03 9.51
C LYS A 152 -22.12 -7.42 9.05
N SER A 153 -22.46 -7.62 7.77
CA SER A 153 -23.71 -7.17 7.16
C SER A 153 -24.94 -7.97 7.62
N GLY A 154 -24.77 -9.17 8.16
CA GLY A 154 -25.86 -10.07 8.53
C GLY A 154 -26.48 -10.85 7.36
N LYS A 155 -26.03 -10.63 6.13
CA LYS A 155 -26.64 -11.22 4.93
C LYS A 155 -26.18 -12.65 4.62
N THR A 156 -25.05 -13.06 5.19
CA THR A 156 -24.50 -14.42 5.05
C THR A 156 -24.22 -15.00 6.44
N ARG A 157 -24.75 -16.19 6.69
CA ARG A 157 -24.57 -17.00 7.89
C ARG A 157 -23.96 -18.33 7.49
N CYS A 158 -22.91 -18.78 8.15
CA CYS A 158 -22.27 -20.06 7.83
C CYS A 158 -22.05 -20.92 9.05
N GLN A 159 -22.15 -22.22 8.86
CA GLN A 159 -21.69 -23.25 9.78
C GLN A 159 -20.48 -23.97 9.17
N LEU A 160 -19.49 -24.25 10.01
CA LEU A 160 -18.25 -24.90 9.62
C LEU A 160 -18.02 -26.11 10.50
N THR A 161 -17.51 -27.17 9.89
CA THR A 161 -16.89 -28.35 10.55
C THR A 161 -15.54 -28.62 9.89
N GLU A 162 -14.80 -29.63 10.30
CA GLU A 162 -13.60 -30.06 9.55
C GLU A 162 -13.94 -30.47 8.10
N ASP A 163 -15.14 -31.01 7.87
CA ASP A 163 -15.50 -31.66 6.61
C ASP A 163 -16.18 -30.74 5.58
N PHE A 164 -16.67 -29.57 6.01
CA PHE A 164 -17.37 -28.65 5.10
C PHE A 164 -17.56 -27.25 5.68
N VAL A 165 -17.84 -26.32 4.76
CA VAL A 165 -18.43 -25.00 5.02
C VAL A 165 -19.80 -24.97 4.37
N GLU A 166 -20.83 -24.67 5.15
CA GLU A 166 -22.19 -24.50 4.65
C GLU A 166 -22.69 -23.11 5.00
N CYS A 167 -23.08 -22.36 3.98
CA CYS A 167 -23.48 -20.96 4.11
C CYS A 167 -24.91 -20.77 3.64
N GLU A 168 -25.73 -20.14 4.46
CA GLU A 168 -26.98 -19.51 4.08
C GLU A 168 -26.71 -18.06 3.65
N ILE A 169 -27.17 -17.69 2.46
CA ILE A 169 -26.89 -16.43 1.79
C ILE A 169 -28.21 -15.80 1.36
N GLN A 170 -28.40 -14.53 1.73
CA GLN A 170 -29.50 -13.71 1.23
C GLN A 170 -29.15 -13.15 -0.16
N PHE A 171 -29.24 -14.00 -1.19
CA PHE A 171 -28.94 -13.59 -2.57
C PHE A 171 -29.79 -12.42 -3.04
N SER A 172 -29.16 -11.46 -3.73
CA SER A 172 -29.80 -10.28 -4.31
C SER A 172 -29.22 -10.01 -5.71
N PRO A 173 -29.95 -10.33 -6.80
CA PRO A 173 -31.31 -10.85 -6.83
C PRO A 173 -31.43 -12.28 -6.31
N VAL A 174 -32.65 -12.71 -5.98
CA VAL A 174 -32.94 -14.08 -5.54
C VAL A 174 -32.44 -15.08 -6.59
N LYS A 175 -31.74 -16.12 -6.14
CA LYS A 175 -31.11 -17.11 -7.01
C LYS A 175 -31.96 -18.37 -7.17
N TYR A 176 -32.05 -18.86 -8.41
CA TYR A 176 -32.69 -20.12 -8.76
C TYR A 176 -31.70 -21.03 -9.50
N ILE A 177 -31.68 -22.32 -9.14
CA ILE A 177 -30.92 -23.37 -9.83
C ILE A 177 -31.92 -24.47 -10.16
N ASP A 178 -31.99 -24.87 -11.44
CA ASP A 178 -32.94 -25.86 -11.93
C ASP A 178 -34.40 -25.58 -11.52
N GLY A 179 -34.78 -24.30 -11.49
CA GLY A 179 -36.12 -23.84 -11.10
C GLY A 179 -36.38 -23.81 -9.59
N GLN A 180 -35.45 -24.28 -8.75
CA GLN A 180 -35.56 -24.23 -7.30
C GLN A 180 -34.85 -23.00 -6.74
N ARG A 181 -35.49 -22.32 -5.78
CA ARG A 181 -34.86 -21.22 -5.05
C ARG A 181 -33.76 -21.79 -4.16
N VAL A 182 -32.53 -21.30 -4.36
CA VAL A 182 -31.39 -21.66 -3.51
C VAL A 182 -31.14 -20.53 -2.52
N SER A 183 -30.81 -20.89 -1.30
CA SER A 183 -30.47 -19.93 -0.23
C SER A 183 -29.13 -20.24 0.40
N GLY A 184 -28.35 -21.15 -0.17
CA GLY A 184 -27.04 -21.46 0.36
C GLY A 184 -26.18 -22.35 -0.52
N ILE A 185 -25.01 -22.64 0.01
CA ILE A 185 -24.06 -23.60 -0.55
C ILE A 185 -23.52 -24.50 0.54
N ARG A 186 -23.04 -25.67 0.13
CA ARG A 186 -22.18 -26.52 0.93
C ARG A 186 -20.92 -26.81 0.14
N PHE A 187 -19.78 -26.34 0.63
CA PHE A 187 -18.45 -26.54 0.08
C PHE A 187 -17.68 -27.55 0.92
N VAL A 188 -16.91 -28.43 0.28
CA VAL A 188 -16.10 -29.44 0.97
C VAL A 188 -14.61 -29.23 0.65
N PRO A 189 -13.68 -29.69 1.52
CA PRO A 189 -12.24 -29.55 1.32
C PRO A 189 -11.70 -30.03 -0.02
N SER A 190 -12.39 -30.93 -0.73
CA SER A 190 -11.99 -31.39 -2.07
C SER A 190 -12.13 -30.32 -3.16
N GLY A 191 -12.73 -29.16 -2.87
CA GLY A 191 -12.96 -28.07 -3.82
C GLY A 191 -14.33 -28.11 -4.51
N SER A 192 -15.12 -29.17 -4.29
CA SER A 192 -16.50 -29.23 -4.83
C SER A 192 -17.49 -28.51 -3.92
N TYR A 193 -18.55 -27.96 -4.50
CA TYR A 193 -19.71 -27.45 -3.76
C TYR A 193 -21.03 -27.94 -4.32
N LYS A 194 -22.09 -27.83 -3.51
CA LYS A 194 -23.48 -28.04 -3.90
C LYS A 194 -24.32 -26.86 -3.49
N TRP A 195 -25.39 -26.62 -4.23
CA TRP A 195 -26.41 -25.64 -3.86
C TRP A 195 -27.32 -26.23 -2.79
N GLU A 196 -27.62 -25.44 -1.77
CA GLU A 196 -28.51 -25.82 -0.67
C GLU A 196 -29.72 -24.88 -0.62
N GLY A 197 -30.84 -25.43 -0.17
CA GLY A 197 -32.06 -24.69 0.15
C GLY A 197 -32.38 -24.87 1.63
N GLY A 198 -32.68 -23.78 2.33
CA GLY A 198 -33.02 -23.81 3.76
C GLY A 198 -32.48 -22.62 4.55
N THR A 199 -32.66 -22.72 5.87
CA THR A 199 -32.30 -21.70 6.86
C THR A 199 -31.52 -22.35 7.99
N LEU A 200 -30.41 -21.73 8.41
CA LEU A 200 -29.66 -22.12 9.60
C LEU A 200 -30.32 -21.52 10.86
N GLU A 201 -31.40 -22.14 11.33
CA GLU A 201 -32.12 -21.72 12.54
C GLU A 201 -31.52 -22.31 13.83
N GLY A 202 -31.75 -21.65 14.97
CA GLY A 202 -31.41 -22.16 16.30
C GLY A 202 -29.92 -22.08 16.71
N ALA A 203 -29.01 -21.77 15.79
CA ALA A 203 -27.59 -21.61 16.10
C ALA A 203 -27.24 -20.21 16.66
N SER A 204 -26.25 -20.16 17.56
CA SER A 204 -25.66 -18.91 18.05
C SER A 204 -24.47 -18.53 17.16
N PHE A 205 -24.63 -17.47 16.37
CA PHE A 205 -23.62 -17.03 15.41
C PHE A 205 -22.67 -16.02 16.02
N THR A 206 -21.37 -16.24 15.83
CA THR A 206 -20.35 -15.22 16.09
C THR A 206 -20.38 -14.20 14.96
N LYS A 207 -20.64 -12.94 15.28
CA LYS A 207 -20.58 -11.86 14.30
C LYS A 207 -19.13 -11.52 13.97
N LEU A 208 -18.78 -11.61 12.69
CA LEU A 208 -17.45 -11.25 12.19
C LEU A 208 -17.38 -9.75 11.93
N ASP A 209 -16.22 -9.17 12.24
CA ASP A 209 -15.75 -7.93 11.63
C ASP A 209 -14.97 -8.26 10.35
N TYR A 210 -14.51 -7.22 9.64
CA TYR A 210 -13.57 -7.45 8.54
C TYR A 210 -12.21 -7.82 9.09
N GLY A 211 -11.63 -8.88 8.54
CA GLY A 211 -10.39 -9.46 9.04
C GLY A 211 -10.24 -10.93 8.70
N THR A 212 -9.20 -11.54 9.27
CA THR A 212 -8.88 -12.95 9.07
C THR A 212 -9.12 -13.73 10.36
N TYR A 213 -9.85 -14.84 10.24
CA TYR A 213 -10.18 -15.74 11.33
C TYR A 213 -9.68 -17.15 11.00
N ARG A 214 -9.49 -17.96 12.04
CA ARG A 214 -9.24 -19.39 11.88
C ARG A 214 -10.14 -20.21 12.78
N THR A 215 -10.55 -21.35 12.27
CA THR A 215 -11.19 -22.41 13.06
C THR A 215 -10.89 -23.73 12.39
N MET A 216 -10.50 -24.74 13.17
CA MET A 216 -10.16 -26.06 12.64
C MET A 216 -9.13 -25.94 11.48
N SER A 217 -9.40 -26.58 10.34
CA SER A 217 -8.58 -26.51 9.11
C SER A 217 -9.03 -25.41 8.13
N TRP A 218 -9.75 -24.39 8.61
CA TRP A 218 -10.27 -23.30 7.79
C TRP A 218 -9.68 -21.95 8.17
N THR A 219 -9.28 -21.20 7.14
CA THR A 219 -9.04 -19.76 7.22
C THR A 219 -10.25 -19.03 6.63
N ILE A 220 -10.76 -18.03 7.35
CA ILE A 220 -11.90 -17.21 6.92
C ILE A 220 -11.39 -15.79 6.69
N ASN A 221 -11.50 -15.29 5.46
CA ASN A 221 -11.17 -13.89 5.13
C ASN A 221 -12.48 -13.13 4.92
N ALA A 222 -12.87 -12.32 5.90
CA ALA A 222 -14.06 -11.48 5.83
C ALA A 222 -13.69 -10.08 5.31
N THR A 223 -14.27 -9.69 4.18
CA THR A 223 -14.06 -8.39 3.53
C THR A 223 -15.40 -7.71 3.26
N ILE A 224 -15.38 -6.48 2.72
CA ILE A 224 -16.58 -5.78 2.31
C ILE A 224 -17.25 -6.43 1.09
N ASP A 225 -16.46 -7.02 0.18
CA ASP A 225 -16.95 -7.66 -1.04
C ASP A 225 -17.58 -9.03 -0.80
N GLY A 226 -17.19 -9.69 0.30
CA GLY A 226 -17.65 -11.02 0.65
C GLY A 226 -16.71 -11.73 1.61
N THR A 227 -16.96 -13.03 1.80
CA THR A 227 -16.19 -13.87 2.71
C THR A 227 -15.58 -15.03 1.95
N GLU A 228 -14.27 -15.19 2.07
CA GLU A 228 -13.56 -16.37 1.57
C GLU A 228 -13.33 -17.38 2.68
N PHE A 229 -13.54 -18.65 2.37
CA PHE A 229 -13.22 -19.79 3.24
C PHE A 229 -12.19 -20.66 2.53
N VAL A 230 -11.00 -20.80 3.10
CA VAL A 230 -9.88 -21.54 2.51
C VAL A 230 -9.48 -22.68 3.43
N HIS A 231 -9.49 -23.89 2.91
CA HIS A 231 -9.02 -25.06 3.64
C HIS A 231 -7.48 -25.13 3.62
N THR A 232 -6.87 -25.81 4.61
CA THR A 232 -5.40 -25.97 4.70
C THR A 232 -4.75 -26.66 3.49
N ASN A 233 -5.53 -27.37 2.67
CA ASN A 233 -5.05 -27.96 1.42
C ASN A 233 -5.03 -26.98 0.22
N GLY A 234 -5.45 -25.73 0.43
CA GLY A 234 -5.43 -24.65 -0.56
C GLY A 234 -6.75 -24.41 -1.29
N ASN A 235 -7.69 -25.35 -1.26
CA ASN A 235 -8.99 -25.16 -1.91
C ASN A 235 -9.85 -24.17 -1.14
N GLY A 236 -10.52 -23.27 -1.85
CA GLY A 236 -11.36 -22.25 -1.22
C GLY A 236 -12.70 -22.00 -1.90
N ILE A 237 -13.56 -21.30 -1.18
CA ILE A 237 -14.80 -20.72 -1.71
C ILE A 237 -14.99 -19.30 -1.19
N PHE A 238 -15.21 -18.37 -2.11
CA PHE A 238 -15.68 -17.03 -1.86
C PHE A 238 -17.20 -16.97 -1.97
N VAL A 239 -17.85 -16.30 -1.02
CA VAL A 239 -19.31 -16.14 -0.97
C VAL A 239 -19.69 -14.68 -0.75
N ASN A 240 -20.69 -14.20 -1.50
CA ASN A 240 -21.35 -12.92 -1.27
C ASN A 240 -22.82 -12.98 -1.72
N THR A 241 -23.54 -11.86 -1.67
CA THR A 241 -24.96 -11.82 -2.05
C THR A 241 -25.23 -11.95 -3.55
N ASP A 242 -24.21 -11.88 -4.38
CA ASP A 242 -24.35 -11.92 -5.82
C ASP A 242 -24.05 -13.33 -6.33
N GLY A 243 -23.18 -14.07 -5.64
CA GLY A 243 -22.82 -15.43 -6.01
C GLY A 243 -21.75 -16.07 -5.14
N VAL A 244 -21.16 -17.13 -5.70
CA VAL A 244 -20.06 -17.88 -5.09
C VAL A 244 -19.02 -18.20 -6.15
N HIS A 245 -17.75 -18.25 -5.76
CA HIS A 245 -16.62 -18.57 -6.64
C HIS A 245 -15.63 -19.47 -5.89
N THR A 246 -15.14 -20.52 -6.53
CA THR A 246 -14.12 -21.40 -5.94
C THR A 246 -12.72 -20.94 -6.34
N SER A 247 -11.76 -21.09 -5.43
CA SER A 247 -10.32 -20.81 -5.65
C SER A 247 -9.47 -22.08 -5.50
#